data_AF-A0A6P1BZ12-F1
#
_entry.id   AF-A0A6P1BZ12-F1
#
_cell.length_a   1.000
_cell.length_b   1.000
_cell.length_c   1.000
_cell.angle_alpha   90.00
_cell.angle_beta   90.00
_cell.angle_gamma   90.00
#
_symmetry.space_group_name_H-M   'P 1'
#
loop_
_entity.id
_entity.type
_entity.pdbx_description
1 polymer ?
#
loop_
_entity_poly.entity_id
_entity_poly.type
_entity_poly.pdbx_seq_one_letter_code
_entity_poly.pdbx_strand_id
1 'polypeptide(L)' 'TWAIRGTKLSINQIVKERVNMLLEASMALEQVTFETADHKEATMSFKEKRKPRFGQA' A
#
# COMPACT_ATOMS: atom_id res chain seq x y z
N THR A 1 26.26 -2.02 19.33
CA THR A 1 25.73 -1.65 20.66
C THR A 1 24.36 -2.26 20.86
N TRP A 2 24.10 -2.84 22.05
CA TRP A 2 22.83 -3.54 22.35
C TRP A 2 21.64 -2.59 22.54
N ALA A 3 21.86 -1.38 23.06
CA ALA A 3 20.81 -0.37 23.24
C ALA A 3 20.08 -0.03 21.93
N ILE A 4 20.82 0.23 20.85
CA ILE A 4 20.23 0.53 19.53
C ILE A 4 19.37 -0.63 19.02
N ARG A 5 19.84 -1.87 19.19
CA ARG A 5 19.11 -3.08 18.74
C ARG A 5 17.84 -3.32 19.56
N GLY A 6 17.92 -3.12 20.88
CA GLY A 6 16.77 -3.23 21.77
C GLY A 6 15.66 -2.24 21.40
N THR A 7 16.02 -0.97 21.14
CA THR A 7 15.05 0.04 20.69
C THR A 7 14.44 -0.30 19.34
N LYS A 8 15.22 -0.80 18.38
CA LYS A 8 14.67 -1.24 17.08
C LYS A 8 13.71 -2.42 17.26
N LEU A 9 14.04 -3.37 18.13
CA LEU A 9 13.18 -4.52 18.39
C LEU A 9 11.84 -4.11 19.02
N SER A 10 11.84 -3.20 20.00
CA SER A 10 10.61 -2.73 20.65
C SER A 10 9.70 -1.97 19.69
N ILE A 11 10.26 -1.08 18.86
CA ILE A 11 9.48 -0.33 17.85
C ILE A 11 8.95 -1.29 16.77
N ASN A 12 9.78 -2.23 16.30
CA ASN A 12 9.35 -3.22 15.30
C ASN A 12 8.19 -4.09 15.80
N GLN A 13 8.08 -4.34 17.10
CA GLN A 13 6.98 -5.12 17.65
C GLN A 13 5.62 -4.44 17.40
N ILE A 14 5.56 -3.11 17.59
CA ILE A 14 4.36 -2.30 17.32
C ILE A 14 4.03 -2.35 15.82
N VAL A 15 5.03 -2.18 14.96
CA VAL A 15 4.83 -2.25 13.50
C VAL A 15 4.27 -3.62 13.09
N LYS A 16 4.86 -4.70 13.60
CA LYS A 16 4.40 -6.07 13.30
C LYS A 16 2.97 -6.30 13.76
N GLU A 17 2.61 -5.83 14.94
CA GLU A 17 1.24 -5.96 15.45
C GLU A 17 0.23 -5.28 14.51
N ARG A 18 0.51 -4.05 14.06
CA ARG A 18 -0.34 -3.34 13.10
C ARG A 18 -0.41 -4.05 11.75
N VAL A 19 0.73 -4.52 11.24
CA VAL A 19 0.80 -5.26 9.98
C VAL A 19 -0.01 -6.55 10.06
N ASN A 20 0.13 -7.33 11.13
CA ASN A 20 -0.62 -8.58 11.30
C ASN A 20 -2.14 -8.36 11.33
N MET A 21 -2.61 -7.23 11.86
CA MET A 21 -4.04 -6.93 11.91
C MET A 21 -4.60 -6.38 10.60
N LEU A 22 -3.80 -5.66 9.80
CA LEU A 22 -4.30 -4.82 8.72
C LEU A 22 -3.83 -5.23 7.32
N LEU A 23 -2.70 -5.93 7.22
CA LEU A 23 -2.05 -6.17 5.93
C LEU A 23 -2.94 -6.97 5.00
N GLU A 24 -3.51 -8.08 5.46
CA GLU A 24 -4.38 -8.93 4.64
C GLU A 24 -5.59 -8.17 4.10
N ALA A 25 -6.27 -7.39 4.95
CA ALA A 25 -7.40 -6.56 4.53
C ALA A 25 -6.98 -5.48 3.53
N SER A 26 -5.83 -4.82 3.75
CA SER A 26 -5.31 -3.81 2.82
C SER A 26 -4.99 -4.39 1.45
N MET A 27 -4.37 -5.58 1.39
CA MET A 27 -4.06 -6.27 0.15
C MET A 27 -5.32 -6.74 -0.58
N ALA A 28 -6.33 -7.24 0.15
CA ALA A 28 -7.61 -7.62 -0.45
C ALA A 28 -8.32 -6.41 -1.06
N LEU A 29 -8.32 -5.27 -0.38
CA LEU A 29 -8.88 -4.02 -0.92
C LEU A 29 -8.11 -3.53 -2.15
N GLU A 30 -6.77 -3.62 -2.14
CA GLU A 30 -5.95 -3.28 -3.31
C GLU A 30 -6.23 -4.20 -4.51
N GLN A 31 -6.42 -5.50 -4.27
CA GLN A 31 -6.80 -6.41 -5.34
C GLN A 31 -8.15 -6.05 -5.96
N VAL A 32 -9.14 -5.65 -5.16
CA VAL A 32 -10.44 -5.17 -5.67
C VAL A 32 -10.27 -3.89 -6.49
N THR A 33 -9.39 -2.98 -6.08
CA THR A 33 -9.18 -1.73 -6.83
C THR A 33 -8.50 -1.98 -8.18
N PHE A 34 -7.77 -3.07 -8.37
CA PHE A 34 -7.14 -3.38 -9.67
C PHE A 34 -8.12 -3.53 -10.82
N GLU A 35 -9.36 -3.92 -10.54
CA GLU A 35 -10.42 -4.08 -11.55
C GLU A 35 -11.15 -2.77 -11.87
N THR A 36 -10.93 -1.73 -11.06
CA THR A 36 -11.62 -0.43 -11.22
C THR A 36 -11.14 0.34 -12.44
N ALA A 37 -12.00 1.23 -12.93
CA ALA A 37 -11.68 2.15 -14.03
C ALA A 37 -10.49 3.07 -13.67
N ASP A 38 -10.41 3.52 -12.42
CA ASP A 38 -9.33 4.39 -11.94
C ASP A 38 -7.97 3.69 -11.97
N HIS A 39 -7.91 2.39 -11.64
CA HIS A 39 -6.66 1.64 -11.74
C HIS A 39 -6.22 1.45 -13.20
N LYS A 40 -7.16 1.21 -14.12
CA LYS A 40 -6.87 1.14 -15.57
C LYS A 40 -6.36 2.49 -16.10
N GLU A 41 -6.97 3.59 -15.70
CA GLU A 41 -6.53 4.94 -16.07
C GLU A 41 -5.16 5.28 -15.47
N ALA A 42 -4.89 4.90 -14.22
CA ALA A 42 -3.59 5.08 -13.58
C ALA A 42 -2.48 4.36 -14.36
N THR A 43 -2.71 3.09 -14.70
CA THR A 43 -1.72 2.27 -15.42
C THR A 43 -1.48 2.77 -16.86
N MET A 44 -2.54 3.16 -17.57
CA MET A 44 -2.46 3.72 -18.92
C MET A 44 -1.76 5.09 -18.94
N SER A 45 -2.16 6.00 -18.05
CA SER A 45 -1.56 7.33 -17.97
C SER A 45 -0.07 7.28 -17.57
N PHE A 46 0.30 6.36 -16.68
CA PHE A 46 1.69 6.10 -16.32
C PHE A 46 2.51 5.65 -17.52
N LYS A 47 2.00 4.67 -18.29
CA LYS A 47 2.63 4.20 -19.53
C LYS A 47 2.79 5.32 -20.57
N GLU A 48 1.78 6.16 -20.71
CA GLU A 48 1.72 7.26 -21.68
C GLU A 48 2.43 8.54 -21.20
N LYS A 49 2.95 8.57 -19.96
CA LYS A 49 3.59 9.73 -19.33
C LYS A 49 2.70 10.99 -19.32
N ARG A 50 1.38 10.81 -19.21
CA ARG A 50 0.40 11.89 -19.10
C ARG A 50 -0.18 11.92 -17.69
N LYS A 51 -0.88 13.01 -17.36
CA LYS A 51 -1.63 13.09 -16.09
C LYS A 51 -2.88 12.17 -16.15
N PRO A 52 -3.18 11.41 -15.09
CA PRO A 52 -4.40 10.61 -15.00
C PRO A 52 -5.65 11.48 -14.82
N ARG A 53 -6.79 10.98 -15.28
CA ARG A 53 -8.13 11.56 -15.07
C ARG A 53 -9.03 10.57 -14.36
N PHE A 54 -9.02 10.62 -13.03
CA PHE A 54 -9.83 9.73 -12.18
C PHE A 54 -11.31 10.14 -12.14
N GLY A 55 -12.19 9.21 -11.79
CA GLY A 55 -13.61 9.45 -11.57
C GLY A 55 -14.44 9.62 -12.86
N GLN A 56 -13.89 9.26 -14.02
CA GLN A 56 -14.65 9.17 -15.26
C GLN A 56 -15.23 7.74 -15.35
N ALA A 57 -16.55 7.63 -15.16
CA ALA A 57 -17.30 6.38 -15.25
C ALA A 57 -17.55 5.96 -16.71
#